data_AF-A0A952RG15-F1
#
_entry.id   AF-A0A952RG15-F1
#
_cell.length_a   1.000
_cell.length_b   1.000
_cell.length_c   1.000
_cell.angle_alpha   90.00
_cell.angle_beta   90.00
_cell.angle_gamma   90.00
#
_symmetry.space_group_name_H-M   'P 1'
#
loop_
_entity.id
_entity.type
_entity.pdbx_description
1 polymer ?
#
loop_
_entity_poly.entity_id
_entity_poly.type
_entity_poly.pdbx_seq_one_letter_code
_entity_poly.pdbx_strand_id
1 'polypeptide(L)'
;MRRACAVAVVAAVACESGMAASPRQVREHVEIASGARLKAVVWEIGGDPDVRRFDHFFDLARNEECAFVDGERANVAPGPVYYCLPRGAAVHDVDGLLALYEDASCTAPVALSPFDGPSGYVVARPRDACAASFVVHRAGAPRTIEPYVRTDDGCLPRGGPAVVQSLGEVIPLASFVRAVEEPALADTRIRPLVLAAADGARQPLGGWDDERKEVVRVPNAAVLGEARWFPARVAFAGGGTVLFSRPGCEAPALTKNARDAQCPLTAAFAYSGECGGGDYVALGARLDPATLWQEDGSGRCVGADGGAGASVLAFARGPVIPRASFAEAVPTERGAGRVRLHGYAFAFDTFYDTATSAPCAPMPAADGTTRCLPTVSASGVLFADPACTIPALEQHPDPCGLAPLPAFVRSSGRVFEVTDEVKALFERDGASCRRRAVSAGARAYVLVEVDLEPFAPATTREL
;
A
#
# COMPACT_ATOMS: atom_id res chain seq x y z
N MET A 1 22.13 1.94 -72.26
CA MET A 1 21.18 1.82 -71.12
C MET A 1 21.99 1.66 -69.83
N ARG A 2 21.65 2.50 -68.86
CA ARG A 2 22.27 2.75 -67.55
C ARG A 2 22.68 1.49 -66.76
N ARG A 3 23.91 1.48 -66.24
CA ARG A 3 24.22 1.37 -64.79
C ARG A 3 25.71 1.62 -64.58
N ALA A 4 26.03 2.75 -63.94
CA ALA A 4 27.35 3.05 -63.43
C ALA A 4 27.53 2.33 -62.09
N CYS A 5 28.60 1.55 -61.95
CA CYS A 5 29.12 1.08 -60.67
C CYS A 5 29.88 2.25 -60.02
N ALA A 6 29.29 2.87 -59.02
CA ALA A 6 30.02 3.76 -58.12
C ALA A 6 30.70 2.89 -57.04
N VAL A 7 32.03 2.85 -57.10
CA VAL A 7 32.89 2.33 -56.03
C VAL A 7 32.88 3.36 -54.91
N ALA A 8 32.21 3.05 -53.80
CA ALA A 8 32.31 3.82 -52.57
C ALA A 8 33.49 3.26 -51.76
N VAL A 9 34.59 4.03 -51.73
CA VAL A 9 35.69 3.84 -50.79
C VAL A 9 35.19 4.30 -49.42
N VAL A 10 34.89 3.36 -48.54
CA VAL A 10 34.66 3.64 -47.12
C VAL A 10 36.03 3.82 -46.48
N ALA A 11 36.44 5.07 -46.29
CA ALA A 11 37.55 5.42 -45.42
C ALA A 11 37.11 5.17 -43.97
N ALA A 12 37.57 4.06 -43.39
CA ALA A 12 37.48 3.81 -41.97
C ALA A 12 38.49 4.74 -41.25
N VAL A 13 38.00 5.84 -40.69
CA VAL A 13 38.76 6.61 -39.70
C VAL A 13 38.61 5.86 -38.38
N ALA A 14 39.65 5.12 -38.01
CA ALA A 14 39.80 4.53 -36.70
C ALA A 14 40.11 5.64 -35.68
N CYS A 15 39.11 6.02 -34.88
CA CYS A 15 39.33 6.80 -33.66
C CYS A 15 39.70 5.83 -32.53
N GLU A 16 40.88 6.08 -31.95
CA GLU A 16 41.65 5.23 -31.04
C GLU A 16 41.18 5.31 -29.57
N SER A 17 39.88 5.40 -29.33
CA SER A 17 39.28 5.21 -28.00
C SER A 17 37.99 4.40 -28.13
N GLY A 18 38.16 3.09 -28.33
CA GLY A 18 37.07 2.13 -28.57
C GLY A 18 36.15 1.87 -27.37
N MET A 19 35.48 2.89 -26.85
CA MET A 19 34.18 2.73 -26.19
C MET A 19 33.12 3.12 -27.21
N ALA A 20 32.42 2.13 -27.76
CA ALA A 20 31.16 2.39 -28.43
C ALA A 20 30.30 3.21 -27.46
N ALA A 21 29.87 4.40 -27.87
CA ALA A 21 28.85 5.12 -27.13
C ALA A 21 27.68 4.16 -26.99
N SER A 22 27.41 3.68 -25.77
CA SER A 22 26.22 2.89 -25.48
C SER A 22 25.06 3.63 -26.11
N PRO A 23 24.22 2.98 -26.95
CA PRO A 23 23.06 3.63 -27.51
C PRO A 23 22.37 4.32 -26.35
N ARG A 24 22.18 5.64 -26.48
CA ARG A 24 21.49 6.46 -25.50
C ARG A 24 20.15 5.76 -25.32
N GLN A 25 20.03 4.92 -24.29
CA GLN A 25 18.80 4.22 -24.01
C GLN A 25 17.81 5.36 -23.86
N VAL A 26 16.90 5.47 -24.81
CA VAL A 26 15.70 6.26 -24.64
C VAL A 26 15.01 5.56 -23.49
N ARG A 27 15.35 5.99 -22.27
CA ARG A 27 14.65 5.61 -21.07
C ARG A 27 13.31 6.27 -21.28
N GLU A 28 12.39 5.55 -21.92
CA GLU A 28 10.97 5.87 -21.83
C GLU A 28 10.65 5.73 -20.35
N HIS A 29 10.81 6.86 -19.66
CA HIS A 29 10.40 7.01 -18.29
C HIS A 29 8.94 6.64 -18.26
N VAL A 30 8.57 5.81 -17.29
CA VAL A 30 7.18 5.58 -16.95
C VAL A 30 6.73 6.87 -16.27
N GLU A 31 6.42 7.87 -17.09
CA GLU A 31 6.17 9.21 -16.62
C GLU A 31 4.83 9.23 -15.92
N ILE A 32 4.88 9.57 -14.64
CA ILE A 32 3.78 10.26 -13.98
C ILE A 32 3.43 11.44 -14.88
N ALA A 33 2.23 11.45 -15.43
CA ALA A 33 1.83 12.45 -16.41
C ALA A 33 0.53 13.12 -15.96
N SER A 34 0.50 14.45 -16.07
CA SER A 34 -0.71 15.25 -16.00
C SER A 34 -1.52 15.07 -17.29
N GLY A 35 -2.84 15.03 -17.14
CA GLY A 35 -3.81 15.04 -18.24
C GLY A 35 -4.39 16.43 -18.49
N ALA A 36 -5.40 16.47 -19.35
CA ALA A 36 -6.18 17.67 -19.62
C ALA A 36 -7.02 18.10 -18.41
N ARG A 37 -7.42 17.17 -17.53
CA ARG A 37 -8.26 17.43 -16.35
C ARG A 37 -7.53 17.14 -15.04
N LEU A 38 -6.82 16.04 -14.95
CA LEU A 38 -6.06 15.65 -13.77
C LEU A 38 -4.65 16.23 -13.83
N LYS A 39 -4.22 16.91 -12.77
CA LYS A 39 -2.84 17.38 -12.61
C LYS A 39 -2.12 16.52 -11.59
N ALA A 40 -1.03 15.88 -12.00
CA ALA A 40 -0.27 15.04 -11.09
C ALA A 40 0.42 15.91 -10.04
N VAL A 41 0.22 15.56 -8.77
CA VAL A 41 0.94 16.14 -7.64
C VAL A 41 1.98 15.13 -7.19
N VAL A 42 3.23 15.57 -7.13
CA VAL A 42 4.37 14.76 -6.77
C VAL A 42 5.10 15.34 -5.56
N TRP A 43 5.70 14.47 -4.78
CA TRP A 43 6.72 14.85 -3.81
C TRP A 43 8.06 15.01 -4.53
N GLU A 44 8.68 16.17 -4.41
CA GLU A 44 10.05 16.47 -4.81
C GLU A 44 10.90 16.62 -3.54
N ILE A 45 12.01 15.89 -3.44
CA ILE A 45 12.88 15.92 -2.26
C ILE A 45 14.25 16.45 -2.62
N GLY A 46 14.74 17.43 -1.85
CA GLY A 46 16.07 18.02 -2.02
C GLY A 46 16.24 18.82 -3.32
N GLY A 47 15.14 19.18 -4.00
CA GLY A 47 15.17 19.93 -5.26
C GLY A 47 15.69 19.14 -6.47
N ASP A 48 15.81 17.81 -6.36
CA ASP A 48 16.24 16.95 -7.46
C ASP A 48 15.00 16.50 -8.28
N PRO A 49 14.84 16.95 -9.54
CA PRO A 49 13.70 16.57 -10.38
C PRO A 49 13.71 15.08 -10.76
N ASP A 50 14.79 14.33 -10.55
CA ASP A 50 14.80 12.88 -10.75
C ASP A 50 14.26 12.11 -9.53
N VAL A 51 14.10 12.80 -8.39
CA VAL A 51 13.61 12.26 -7.10
C VAL A 51 12.16 12.72 -6.88
N ARG A 52 11.30 12.37 -7.84
CA ARG A 52 9.85 12.58 -7.78
C ARG A 52 9.08 11.30 -7.47
N ARG A 53 8.22 11.33 -6.45
CA ARG A 53 7.25 10.25 -6.16
C ARG A 53 5.84 10.78 -6.34
N PHE A 54 5.01 10.03 -7.07
CA PHE A 54 3.57 10.33 -7.16
C PHE A 54 2.95 10.37 -5.77
N ASP A 55 2.13 11.40 -5.51
CA ASP A 55 1.27 11.46 -4.32
C ASP A 55 -0.19 11.26 -4.71
N HIS A 56 -0.70 12.15 -5.55
CA HIS A 56 -2.10 12.15 -5.98
C HIS A 56 -2.30 12.94 -7.27
N PHE A 57 -3.55 13.06 -7.72
CA PHE A 57 -3.95 14.01 -8.76
C PHE A 57 -4.83 15.11 -8.18
N PHE A 58 -4.75 16.31 -8.72
CA PHE A 58 -5.73 17.35 -8.52
C PHE A 58 -6.72 17.37 -9.71
N ASP A 59 -8.01 17.20 -9.46
CA ASP A 59 -9.06 17.23 -10.48
C ASP A 59 -9.53 18.67 -10.70
N LEU A 60 -9.08 19.31 -11.78
CA LEU A 60 -9.40 20.70 -12.09
C LEU A 60 -10.90 20.96 -12.28
N ALA A 61 -11.67 19.98 -12.76
CA ALA A 61 -13.10 20.17 -12.98
C ALA A 61 -13.90 20.17 -11.67
N ARG A 62 -13.33 19.56 -10.62
CA ARG A 62 -13.97 19.42 -9.31
C ARG A 62 -13.31 20.24 -8.21
N ASN A 63 -12.12 20.78 -8.48
CA ASN A 63 -11.30 21.54 -7.54
C ASN A 63 -11.03 20.74 -6.26
N GLU A 64 -10.59 19.49 -6.41
CA GLU A 64 -10.30 18.59 -5.29
C GLU A 64 -9.18 17.59 -5.60
N GLU A 65 -8.53 17.08 -4.56
CA GLU A 65 -7.55 15.99 -4.68
C GLU A 65 -8.25 14.64 -4.91
N CYS A 66 -7.72 13.83 -5.83
CA CYS A 66 -8.22 12.49 -6.13
C CYS A 66 -7.08 11.50 -6.39
N ALA A 67 -7.38 10.20 -6.28
CA ALA A 67 -6.45 9.14 -6.63
C ALA A 67 -7.17 7.94 -7.26
N PHE A 68 -6.51 7.24 -8.19
CA PHE A 68 -6.99 5.93 -8.65
C PHE A 68 -6.71 4.84 -7.60
N VAL A 69 -5.55 4.95 -6.94
CA VAL A 69 -5.11 4.09 -5.84
C VAL A 69 -4.52 4.99 -4.75
N ASP A 70 -5.01 4.85 -3.52
CA ASP A 70 -4.61 5.60 -2.34
C ASP A 70 -4.14 4.63 -1.24
N GLY A 71 -2.80 4.48 -1.12
CA GLY A 71 -2.20 3.46 -0.26
C GLY A 71 -2.67 2.06 -0.62
N GLU A 72 -3.34 1.39 0.32
CA GLU A 72 -3.92 0.05 0.11
C GLU A 72 -5.31 0.08 -0.53
N ARG A 73 -5.95 1.26 -0.61
CA ARG A 73 -7.30 1.41 -1.19
C ARG A 73 -7.18 1.63 -2.69
N ALA A 74 -7.63 0.67 -3.48
CA ALA A 74 -7.77 0.85 -4.91
C ALA A 74 -9.23 1.12 -5.27
N ASN A 75 -9.49 2.19 -6.01
CA ASN A 75 -10.84 2.58 -6.44
C ASN A 75 -11.23 1.82 -7.71
N VAL A 76 -11.32 0.50 -7.56
CA VAL A 76 -11.45 -0.47 -8.68
C VAL A 76 -12.92 -0.79 -8.91
N ALA A 77 -13.34 -0.70 -10.17
CA ALA A 77 -14.55 -1.30 -10.68
C ALA A 77 -14.21 -2.68 -11.28
N PRO A 78 -15.19 -3.58 -11.55
CA PRO A 78 -14.91 -4.90 -12.09
C PRO A 78 -13.97 -4.88 -13.29
N GLY A 79 -12.90 -5.69 -13.20
CA GLY A 79 -11.83 -5.73 -14.18
C GLY A 79 -10.73 -4.68 -13.95
N PRO A 80 -9.96 -4.31 -15.00
CA PRO A 80 -8.83 -3.38 -14.88
C PRO A 80 -9.27 -1.92 -15.01
N VAL A 81 -10.37 -1.53 -14.36
CA VAL A 81 -10.97 -0.19 -14.50
C VAL A 81 -10.92 0.57 -13.19
N TYR A 82 -10.38 1.78 -13.24
CA TYR A 82 -10.15 2.64 -12.09
C TYR A 82 -10.83 3.98 -12.30
N TYR A 83 -11.20 4.64 -11.20
CA TYR A 83 -11.68 6.02 -11.23
C TYR A 83 -10.88 6.88 -10.25
N CYS A 84 -10.54 8.10 -10.64
CA CYS A 84 -9.92 9.06 -9.74
C CYS A 84 -11.00 9.57 -8.79
N LEU A 85 -11.04 9.03 -7.57
CA LEU A 85 -12.01 9.42 -6.54
C LEU A 85 -11.36 10.35 -5.51
N PRO A 86 -12.13 11.23 -4.85
CA PRO A 86 -11.60 12.16 -3.88
C PRO A 86 -10.81 11.47 -2.78
N ARG A 87 -9.64 12.01 -2.46
CA ARG A 87 -8.86 11.56 -1.29
C ARG A 87 -9.65 11.87 -0.03
N GLY A 88 -9.70 10.92 0.88
CA GLY A 88 -10.56 11.05 2.06
C GLY A 88 -12.05 11.02 1.70
N ALA A 89 -12.48 10.27 0.70
CA ALA A 89 -13.90 9.90 0.61
C ALA A 89 -14.32 9.11 1.87
N ALA A 90 -15.49 9.42 2.42
CA ALA A 90 -16.09 8.58 3.45
C ALA A 90 -16.43 7.21 2.85
N VAL A 91 -16.35 6.14 3.64
CA VAL A 91 -16.56 4.77 3.14
C VAL A 91 -17.77 4.15 3.83
N HIS A 92 -18.62 3.53 3.04
CA HIS A 92 -19.72 2.66 3.47
C HIS A 92 -19.57 1.32 2.76
N ASP A 93 -19.65 0.22 3.50
CA ASP A 93 -19.78 -1.09 2.86
C ASP A 93 -21.26 -1.46 2.79
N VAL A 94 -21.71 -1.98 1.64
CA VAL A 94 -23.09 -2.48 1.52
C VAL A 94 -23.38 -3.58 2.54
N ASP A 95 -22.33 -4.30 2.98
CA ASP A 95 -22.36 -5.26 4.08
C ASP A 95 -21.01 -5.38 4.81
N GLY A 96 -21.02 -6.04 5.98
CA GLY A 96 -19.82 -6.25 6.79
C GLY A 96 -19.53 -5.11 7.77
N LEU A 97 -18.28 -5.02 8.23
CA LEU A 97 -17.88 -4.20 9.39
C LEU A 97 -18.11 -2.69 9.23
N LEU A 98 -18.21 -2.17 8.00
CA LEU A 98 -18.48 -0.76 7.72
C LEU A 98 -19.89 -0.51 7.15
N ALA A 99 -20.78 -1.50 7.24
CA ALA A 99 -22.21 -1.32 6.98
C ALA A 99 -22.88 -0.67 8.20
N LEU A 100 -22.69 0.64 8.32
CA LEU A 100 -23.23 1.45 9.41
C LEU A 100 -24.59 2.04 9.05
N TYR A 101 -25.47 2.16 10.04
CA TYR A 101 -26.82 2.71 9.91
C TYR A 101 -27.11 3.73 11.00
N GLU A 102 -27.98 4.70 10.70
CA GLU A 102 -28.43 5.68 11.71
C GLU A 102 -29.59 5.17 12.58
N ASP A 103 -30.31 4.14 12.14
CA ASP A 103 -31.53 3.66 12.78
C ASP A 103 -31.44 2.19 13.22
N ALA A 104 -32.24 1.85 14.24
CA ALA A 104 -32.33 0.51 14.81
C ALA A 104 -32.99 -0.54 13.89
N SER A 105 -33.50 -0.15 12.71
CA SER A 105 -33.95 -1.09 11.68
C SER A 105 -32.91 -1.31 10.58
N CYS A 106 -31.75 -0.67 10.67
CA CYS A 106 -30.68 -0.73 9.68
C CYS A 106 -31.19 -0.40 8.27
N THR A 107 -31.99 0.65 8.12
CA THR A 107 -32.63 1.03 6.84
C THR A 107 -32.02 2.27 6.20
N ALA A 108 -31.42 3.15 6.98
CA ALA A 108 -30.79 4.39 6.54
C ALA A 108 -29.26 4.30 6.72
N PRO A 109 -28.52 3.98 5.63
CA PRO A 109 -27.08 3.81 5.70
C PRO A 109 -26.35 5.12 5.98
N VAL A 110 -25.25 5.01 6.72
CA VAL A 110 -24.30 6.09 6.95
C VAL A 110 -22.87 5.61 6.70
N ALA A 111 -21.97 6.53 6.38
CA ALA A 111 -20.56 6.27 6.18
C ALA A 111 -19.74 6.82 7.34
N LEU A 112 -18.65 6.14 7.68
CA LEU A 112 -17.70 6.65 8.66
C LEU A 112 -16.91 7.81 8.03
N SER A 113 -16.86 8.96 8.71
CA SER A 113 -16.03 10.06 8.26
C SER A 113 -14.54 9.68 8.31
N PRO A 114 -13.74 10.11 7.33
CA PRO A 114 -12.28 9.98 7.37
C PRO A 114 -11.67 10.65 8.61
N PHE A 115 -10.47 10.21 8.98
CA PHE A 115 -9.72 10.80 10.08
C PHE A 115 -9.28 12.24 9.81
N ASP A 116 -9.03 12.58 8.54
CA ASP A 116 -8.60 13.92 8.12
C ASP A 116 -9.76 14.93 8.02
N GLY A 117 -10.99 14.50 8.35
CA GLY A 117 -12.17 15.35 8.40
C GLY A 117 -13.33 14.84 7.54
N PRO A 118 -14.47 15.55 7.55
CA PRO A 118 -15.63 15.22 6.75
C PRO A 118 -15.33 15.32 5.26
N SER A 119 -15.90 14.41 4.48
CA SER A 119 -15.74 14.37 3.03
C SER A 119 -16.90 15.04 2.30
N GLY A 120 -16.69 15.49 1.06
CA GLY A 120 -17.79 15.85 0.15
C GLY A 120 -18.49 14.63 -0.47
N TYR A 121 -17.96 13.42 -0.28
CA TYR A 121 -18.38 12.20 -0.98
C TYR A 121 -18.38 10.98 -0.06
N VAL A 122 -19.30 10.05 -0.34
CA VAL A 122 -19.30 8.70 0.21
C VAL A 122 -19.09 7.70 -0.92
N VAL A 123 -18.15 6.77 -0.75
CA VAL A 123 -17.99 5.61 -1.62
C VAL A 123 -18.66 4.41 -0.95
N ALA A 124 -19.77 3.98 -1.55
CA ALA A 124 -20.47 2.75 -1.17
C ALA A 124 -19.85 1.57 -1.92
N ARG A 125 -19.12 0.73 -1.20
CA ARG A 125 -18.41 -0.44 -1.76
C ARG A 125 -19.36 -1.63 -1.88
N PRO A 126 -19.32 -2.37 -2.99
CA PRO A 126 -20.15 -3.55 -3.17
C PRO A 126 -19.63 -4.70 -2.31
N ARG A 127 -20.49 -5.70 -2.10
CA ARG A 127 -20.12 -6.98 -1.48
C ARG A 127 -18.97 -7.68 -2.22
N ASP A 128 -19.03 -7.66 -3.56
CA ASP A 128 -18.05 -8.29 -4.45
C ASP A 128 -17.59 -7.28 -5.51
N ALA A 129 -16.39 -6.72 -5.33
CA ALA A 129 -15.78 -5.75 -6.25
C ALA A 129 -15.36 -6.38 -7.59
N CYS A 130 -15.30 -7.72 -7.67
CA CYS A 130 -15.09 -8.41 -8.93
C CYS A 130 -16.39 -8.56 -9.74
N ALA A 131 -17.56 -8.42 -9.10
CA ALA A 131 -18.86 -8.57 -9.74
C ALA A 131 -19.61 -7.25 -9.96
N ALA A 132 -19.38 -6.24 -9.11
CA ALA A 132 -20.06 -4.96 -9.18
C ALA A 132 -19.09 -3.79 -8.95
N SER A 133 -19.42 -2.63 -9.53
CA SER A 133 -18.75 -1.37 -9.23
C SER A 133 -19.24 -0.79 -7.90
N PHE A 134 -18.40 0.03 -7.28
CA PHE A 134 -18.83 0.93 -6.20
C PHE A 134 -19.83 1.98 -6.72
N VAL A 135 -20.58 2.56 -5.79
CA VAL A 135 -21.49 3.70 -6.04
C VAL A 135 -20.97 4.90 -5.27
N VAL A 136 -20.91 6.07 -5.92
CA VAL A 136 -20.50 7.30 -5.26
C VAL A 136 -21.73 8.13 -4.92
N HIS A 137 -21.84 8.57 -3.67
CA HIS A 137 -22.89 9.45 -3.20
C HIS A 137 -22.32 10.80 -2.78
N ARG A 138 -23.16 11.83 -2.81
CA ARG A 138 -22.89 13.06 -2.08
C ARG A 138 -22.90 12.78 -0.59
N ALA A 139 -21.91 13.25 0.13
CA ALA A 139 -21.90 13.11 1.59
C ALA A 139 -22.77 14.19 2.23
N GLY A 140 -23.63 13.80 3.18
CA GLY A 140 -24.31 14.74 4.06
C GLY A 140 -23.36 15.42 5.04
N ALA A 141 -23.89 16.37 5.82
CA ALA A 141 -23.14 17.02 6.89
C ALA A 141 -22.67 15.98 7.94
N PRO A 142 -21.44 16.12 8.49
CA PRO A 142 -20.97 15.23 9.54
C PRO A 142 -21.79 15.40 10.81
N ARG A 143 -22.09 14.29 11.47
CA ARG A 143 -22.78 14.26 12.77
C ARG A 143 -22.22 13.14 13.63
N THR A 144 -22.19 13.38 14.94
CA THR A 144 -21.81 12.38 15.92
C THR A 144 -23.05 11.63 16.38
N ILE A 145 -23.14 10.33 16.07
CA ILE A 145 -24.23 9.45 16.53
C ILE A 145 -23.64 8.16 17.08
N GLU A 146 -24.45 7.37 17.78
CA GLU A 146 -24.14 5.95 18.02
C GLU A 146 -24.72 5.11 16.87
N PRO A 147 -23.90 4.69 15.89
CA PRO A 147 -24.41 4.00 14.72
C PRO A 147 -24.80 2.56 15.05
N TYR A 148 -25.66 1.99 14.21
CA TYR A 148 -26.03 0.59 14.24
C TYR A 148 -25.26 -0.21 13.18
N VAL A 149 -25.06 -1.50 13.44
CA VAL A 149 -24.47 -2.48 12.53
C VAL A 149 -25.47 -3.61 12.32
N ARG A 150 -25.59 -4.08 11.09
CA ARG A 150 -26.41 -5.25 10.76
C ARG A 150 -25.65 -6.53 11.08
N THR A 151 -26.26 -7.41 11.85
CA THR A 151 -25.79 -8.75 12.24
C THR A 151 -26.85 -9.79 11.86
N ASP A 152 -26.54 -11.08 12.03
CA ASP A 152 -27.53 -12.15 11.84
C ASP A 152 -28.69 -12.05 12.83
N ASP A 153 -28.44 -11.56 14.05
CA ASP A 153 -29.43 -11.37 15.11
C ASP A 153 -30.24 -10.06 14.96
N GLY A 154 -30.04 -9.35 13.85
CA GLY A 154 -30.70 -8.08 13.55
C GLY A 154 -29.76 -6.88 13.64
N CYS A 155 -30.32 -5.72 13.97
CA CYS A 155 -29.61 -4.44 13.96
C CYS A 155 -29.21 -4.03 15.38
N LEU A 156 -27.92 -3.94 15.66
CA LEU A 156 -27.39 -3.70 17.01
C LEU A 156 -26.53 -2.42 17.05
N PRO A 157 -26.54 -1.66 18.15
CA PRO A 157 -25.64 -0.51 18.31
C PRO A 157 -24.18 -0.96 18.28
N ARG A 158 -23.31 -0.20 17.60
CA ARG A 158 -21.87 -0.50 17.45
C ARG A 158 -21.07 -0.40 18.75
N GLY A 159 -21.61 0.28 19.76
CA GLY A 159 -20.96 0.51 21.05
C GLY A 159 -20.13 1.79 21.06
N GLY A 160 -20.81 2.95 21.05
CA GLY A 160 -20.19 4.26 21.21
C GLY A 160 -20.35 5.22 20.03
N PRO A 161 -20.11 6.52 20.25
CA PRO A 161 -20.31 7.55 19.25
C PRO A 161 -19.25 7.49 18.14
N ALA A 162 -19.67 7.77 16.90
CA ALA A 162 -18.82 7.93 15.74
C ALA A 162 -19.27 9.16 14.92
N VAL A 163 -18.31 9.83 14.27
CA VAL A 163 -18.62 10.87 13.28
C VAL A 163 -18.98 10.18 11.96
N VAL A 164 -20.21 10.38 11.52
CA VAL A 164 -20.75 9.76 10.31
C VAL A 164 -21.35 10.79 9.36
N GLN A 165 -21.48 10.40 8.09
CA GLN A 165 -22.16 11.18 7.05
C GLN A 165 -23.22 10.33 6.36
N SER A 166 -24.39 10.91 6.09
CA SER A 166 -25.44 10.22 5.32
C SER A 166 -25.05 10.08 3.85
N LEU A 167 -25.60 9.05 3.21
CA LEU A 167 -25.49 8.83 1.76
C LEU A 167 -26.59 9.64 1.06
N GLY A 168 -26.21 10.74 0.41
CA GLY A 168 -27.09 11.59 -0.40
C GLY A 168 -27.33 11.03 -1.80
N GLU A 169 -27.53 11.93 -2.76
CA GLU A 169 -27.78 11.56 -4.15
C GLU A 169 -26.60 10.81 -4.79
N VAL A 170 -26.91 9.87 -5.69
CA VAL A 170 -25.91 9.14 -6.46
C VAL A 170 -25.27 10.06 -7.49
N ILE A 171 -23.94 10.06 -7.52
CA ILE A 171 -23.12 10.82 -8.45
C ILE A 171 -22.67 9.84 -9.56
N PRO A 172 -23.01 10.11 -10.84
CA PRO A 172 -22.63 9.22 -11.94
C PRO A 172 -21.13 8.98 -12.02
N LEU A 173 -20.68 7.73 -12.14
CA LEU A 173 -19.25 7.40 -12.26
C LEU A 173 -18.57 8.09 -13.45
N ALA A 174 -19.31 8.30 -14.53
CA ALA A 174 -18.82 9.03 -15.71
C ALA A 174 -18.43 10.50 -15.43
N SER A 175 -18.82 11.05 -14.27
CA SER A 175 -18.35 12.37 -13.84
C SER A 175 -16.89 12.33 -13.34
N PHE A 176 -16.36 11.17 -12.94
CA PHE A 176 -14.98 10.97 -12.51
C PHE A 176 -14.11 10.56 -13.71
N VAL A 177 -12.82 10.90 -13.65
CA VAL A 177 -11.87 10.46 -14.68
C VAL A 177 -11.64 8.96 -14.54
N ARG A 178 -11.87 8.23 -15.64
CA ARG A 178 -11.65 6.79 -15.74
C ARG A 178 -10.24 6.50 -16.24
N ALA A 179 -9.60 5.48 -15.67
CA ALA A 179 -8.35 4.91 -16.16
C ALA A 179 -8.45 3.41 -16.38
N VAL A 180 -7.58 2.89 -17.24
CA VAL A 180 -7.39 1.46 -17.49
C VAL A 180 -5.94 1.06 -17.29
N GLU A 181 -5.71 -0.20 -16.93
CA GLU A 181 -4.36 -0.75 -16.88
C GLU A 181 -3.78 -0.93 -18.28
N GLU A 182 -2.58 -0.41 -18.48
CA GLU A 182 -1.81 -0.55 -19.71
C GLU A 182 -0.37 -0.95 -19.38
N PRO A 183 0.06 -2.15 -19.79
CA PRO A 183 1.47 -2.49 -19.79
C PRO A 183 2.21 -1.59 -20.80
N ALA A 184 3.17 -0.80 -20.33
CA ALA A 184 4.01 0.03 -21.18
C ALA A 184 4.79 -0.83 -22.19
N LEU A 185 5.19 -0.25 -23.32
CA LEU A 185 6.04 -0.92 -24.29
C LEU A 185 7.45 -1.04 -23.69
N ALA A 186 7.93 -2.27 -23.51
CA ALA A 186 9.29 -2.56 -23.06
C ALA A 186 9.67 -3.97 -23.54
N ASP A 187 10.92 -4.15 -23.96
CA ASP A 187 11.45 -5.45 -24.41
C ASP A 187 12.05 -6.23 -23.23
N THR A 188 11.26 -6.41 -22.18
CA THR A 188 11.64 -7.09 -20.94
C THR A 188 10.48 -7.96 -20.46
N ARG A 189 10.78 -9.08 -19.80
CA ARG A 189 9.74 -9.96 -19.22
C ARG A 189 8.80 -9.18 -18.28
N ILE A 190 9.38 -8.31 -17.46
CA ILE A 190 8.64 -7.43 -16.56
C ILE A 190 8.55 -6.06 -17.20
N ARG A 191 7.35 -5.66 -17.61
CA ARG A 191 7.07 -4.34 -18.17
C ARG A 191 6.42 -3.45 -17.12
N PRO A 192 6.63 -2.12 -17.17
CA PRO A 192 5.87 -1.22 -16.32
C PRO A 192 4.37 -1.34 -16.57
N LEU A 193 3.58 -1.37 -15.51
CA LEU A 193 2.13 -1.27 -15.58
C LEU A 193 1.72 0.13 -15.14
N VAL A 194 0.99 0.84 -16.00
CA VAL A 194 0.42 2.15 -15.69
C VAL A 194 -1.09 2.12 -15.73
N LEU A 195 -1.70 3.01 -14.97
CA LEU A 195 -3.07 3.43 -15.17
C LEU A 195 -3.07 4.57 -16.18
N ALA A 196 -3.63 4.33 -17.36
CA ALA A 196 -3.80 5.34 -18.41
C ALA A 196 -5.20 5.92 -18.34
N ALA A 197 -5.30 7.20 -18.00
CA ALA A 197 -6.55 7.92 -17.85
C ALA A 197 -7.06 8.42 -19.21
N ALA A 198 -8.38 8.51 -19.35
CA ALA A 198 -9.03 9.00 -20.58
C ALA A 198 -8.68 10.46 -20.92
N ASP A 199 -8.17 11.23 -19.97
CA ASP A 199 -7.73 12.62 -20.16
C ASP A 199 -6.23 12.76 -20.42
N GLY A 200 -5.50 11.64 -20.56
CA GLY A 200 -4.06 11.59 -20.80
C GLY A 200 -3.21 11.48 -19.54
N ALA A 201 -3.78 11.59 -18.33
CA ALA A 201 -3.02 11.40 -17.10
C ALA A 201 -2.52 9.95 -16.96
N ARG A 202 -1.37 9.75 -16.30
CA ARG A 202 -0.78 8.43 -16.09
C ARG A 202 -0.26 8.26 -14.66
N GLN A 203 -0.60 7.13 -14.04
CA GLN A 203 -0.11 6.73 -12.71
C GLN A 203 0.63 5.38 -12.80
N PRO A 204 1.88 5.26 -12.32
CA PRO A 204 2.53 3.96 -12.15
C PRO A 204 1.77 3.09 -11.14
N LEU A 205 1.49 1.83 -11.50
CA LEU A 205 0.77 0.89 -10.63
C LEU A 205 1.67 -0.24 -10.09
N GLY A 206 2.60 -0.71 -10.91
CA GLY A 206 3.41 -1.89 -10.61
C GLY A 206 4.02 -2.46 -11.88
N GLY A 207 4.28 -3.77 -11.90
CA GLY A 207 4.78 -4.47 -13.08
C GLY A 207 3.74 -5.37 -13.73
N TRP A 208 3.96 -5.69 -15.00
CA TRP A 208 3.26 -6.71 -15.76
C TRP A 208 4.24 -7.79 -16.16
N ASP A 209 3.98 -9.04 -15.77
CA ASP A 209 4.78 -10.20 -16.18
C ASP A 209 4.24 -10.76 -17.51
N ASP A 210 4.95 -10.56 -18.61
CA ASP A 210 4.51 -11.04 -19.92
C ASP A 210 4.52 -12.56 -20.06
N GLU A 211 5.32 -13.26 -19.28
CA GLU A 211 5.34 -14.73 -19.31
C GLU A 211 4.10 -15.28 -18.61
N ARG A 212 3.75 -14.68 -17.47
CA ARG A 212 2.64 -15.14 -16.60
C ARG A 212 1.30 -14.46 -16.88
N LYS A 213 1.31 -13.39 -17.69
CA LYS A 213 0.14 -12.56 -18.05
C LYS A 213 -0.61 -12.02 -16.83
N GLU A 214 0.12 -11.52 -15.85
CA GLU A 214 -0.45 -11.04 -14.60
C GLU A 214 0.26 -9.78 -14.06
N VAL A 215 -0.44 -9.07 -13.18
CA VAL A 215 0.11 -7.92 -12.46
C VAL A 215 0.98 -8.41 -11.33
N VAL A 216 2.19 -7.86 -11.27
CA VAL A 216 3.21 -8.23 -10.30
C VAL A 216 3.73 -7.02 -9.52
N ARG A 217 4.22 -7.28 -8.33
CA ARG A 217 4.89 -6.30 -7.46
C ARG A 217 6.05 -6.97 -6.75
N VAL A 218 7.00 -6.16 -6.30
CA VAL A 218 8.05 -6.63 -5.39
C VAL A 218 7.58 -6.30 -3.97
N PRO A 219 7.20 -7.29 -3.14
CA PRO A 219 6.91 -7.05 -1.74
C PRO A 219 8.20 -6.62 -1.04
N ASN A 220 8.08 -6.03 0.14
CA ASN A 220 9.23 -5.56 0.92
C ASN A 220 10.27 -6.70 1.10
N ALA A 221 11.41 -6.59 0.42
CA ALA A 221 12.35 -7.69 0.21
C ALA A 221 13.04 -8.18 1.48
N ALA A 222 12.99 -7.40 2.57
CA ALA A 222 13.58 -7.72 3.86
C ALA A 222 13.06 -9.06 4.44
N VAL A 223 11.87 -9.52 4.03
CA VAL A 223 11.22 -10.71 4.62
C VAL A 223 11.63 -12.01 3.93
N LEU A 224 12.04 -11.99 2.66
CA LEU A 224 12.09 -13.22 1.85
C LEU A 224 13.47 -13.60 1.28
N GLY A 225 14.55 -12.87 1.58
CA GLY A 225 15.93 -13.22 1.22
C GLY A 225 16.34 -13.04 -0.25
N GLU A 226 15.41 -13.14 -1.19
CA GLU A 226 15.59 -12.81 -2.61
C GLU A 226 14.41 -11.95 -3.12
N ALA A 227 14.70 -10.76 -3.65
CA ALA A 227 13.69 -9.90 -4.25
C ALA A 227 13.25 -10.47 -5.61
N ARG A 228 11.95 -10.72 -5.77
CA ARG A 228 11.34 -11.19 -7.02
C ARG A 228 10.02 -10.46 -7.29
N TRP A 229 9.59 -10.48 -8.54
CA TRP A 229 8.29 -9.96 -8.96
C TRP A 229 7.21 -11.01 -8.73
N PHE A 230 6.47 -10.86 -7.65
CA PHE A 230 5.39 -11.77 -7.27
C PHE A 230 4.02 -11.24 -7.70
N PRO A 231 3.00 -12.10 -7.84
CA PRO A 231 1.64 -11.66 -8.15
C PRO A 231 1.16 -10.60 -7.15
N ALA A 232 0.66 -9.47 -7.65
CA ALA A 232 0.12 -8.39 -6.83
C ALA A 232 -1.32 -8.67 -6.37
N ARG A 233 -2.04 -9.47 -7.16
CA ARG A 233 -3.46 -9.81 -6.97
C ARG A 233 -3.58 -11.23 -6.46
N VAL A 234 -3.53 -11.39 -5.14
CA VAL A 234 -3.54 -12.72 -4.52
C VAL A 234 -4.71 -12.92 -3.56
N ALA A 235 -5.17 -14.16 -3.49
CA ALA A 235 -5.86 -14.66 -2.30
C ALA A 235 -4.84 -15.09 -1.23
N PHE A 236 -5.31 -15.46 -0.05
CA PHE A 236 -4.48 -15.84 1.07
C PHE A 236 -4.96 -17.15 1.69
N ALA A 237 -4.05 -17.91 2.28
CA ALA A 237 -4.39 -19.02 3.18
C ALA A 237 -3.56 -18.94 4.45
N GLY A 238 -4.22 -19.06 5.61
CA GLY A 238 -3.58 -18.92 6.92
C GLY A 238 -3.51 -17.49 7.45
N GLY A 239 -4.06 -16.50 6.73
CA GLY A 239 -4.17 -15.11 7.20
C GLY A 239 -5.61 -14.80 7.65
N GLY A 240 -5.78 -14.25 8.85
CA GLY A 240 -7.10 -13.93 9.41
C GLY A 240 -7.92 -15.17 9.75
N THR A 241 -9.25 -15.11 9.54
CA THR A 241 -10.14 -16.26 9.73
C THR A 241 -9.80 -17.36 8.72
N VAL A 242 -9.33 -18.50 9.22
CA VAL A 242 -8.98 -19.66 8.40
C VAL A 242 -10.26 -20.40 8.01
N LEU A 243 -10.52 -20.48 6.71
CA LEU A 243 -11.64 -21.23 6.15
C LEU A 243 -11.13 -22.50 5.45
N PHE A 244 -12.00 -23.50 5.40
CA PHE A 244 -11.71 -24.80 4.84
C PHE A 244 -12.75 -25.20 3.81
N SER A 245 -12.31 -25.94 2.81
CA SER A 245 -13.15 -26.46 1.72
C SER A 245 -13.85 -27.78 2.06
N ARG A 246 -13.65 -28.33 3.26
CA ARG A 246 -14.17 -29.65 3.66
C ARG A 246 -14.69 -29.66 5.11
N PRO A 247 -15.70 -30.50 5.43
CA PRO A 247 -16.30 -30.60 6.76
C PRO A 247 -15.38 -31.01 7.92
N GLY A 248 -14.20 -31.54 7.62
CA GLY A 248 -13.20 -31.92 8.63
C GLY A 248 -12.12 -30.86 8.87
N CYS A 249 -12.20 -29.69 8.25
CA CYS A 249 -11.18 -28.64 8.35
C CYS A 249 -9.77 -29.10 7.92
N GLU A 250 -9.70 -30.05 6.97
CA GLU A 250 -8.43 -30.66 6.53
C GLU A 250 -7.79 -29.94 5.33
N ALA A 251 -8.59 -29.16 4.59
CA ALA A 251 -8.19 -28.58 3.31
C ALA A 251 -8.45 -27.07 3.30
N PRO A 252 -7.47 -26.25 3.71
CA PRO A 252 -7.60 -24.80 3.75
C PRO A 252 -8.06 -24.24 2.41
N ALA A 253 -9.10 -23.42 2.45
CA ALA A 253 -9.53 -22.63 1.31
C ALA A 253 -8.62 -21.41 1.16
N LEU A 254 -8.36 -21.02 -0.09
CA LEU A 254 -7.70 -19.77 -0.40
C LEU A 254 -8.76 -18.67 -0.45
N THR A 255 -8.65 -17.65 0.39
CA THR A 255 -9.68 -16.62 0.53
C THR A 255 -9.15 -15.23 0.19
N LYS A 256 -10.00 -14.40 -0.41
CA LYS A 256 -9.77 -12.97 -0.60
C LYS A 256 -11.04 -12.24 -0.22
N ASN A 257 -10.93 -11.13 0.50
CA ASN A 257 -12.09 -10.29 0.76
C ASN A 257 -12.64 -9.77 -0.56
N ALA A 258 -13.88 -10.14 -0.89
CA ALA A 258 -14.49 -9.83 -2.17
C ALA A 258 -14.66 -8.32 -2.37
N ARG A 259 -14.85 -7.56 -1.28
CA ARG A 259 -15.08 -6.10 -1.31
C ARG A 259 -13.86 -5.28 -1.78
N ASP A 260 -12.65 -5.82 -1.61
CA ASP A 260 -11.38 -5.16 -1.96
C ASP A 260 -10.53 -6.00 -2.94
N ALA A 261 -11.16 -7.00 -3.56
CA ALA A 261 -10.54 -7.83 -4.55
C ALA A 261 -10.27 -7.04 -5.83
N GLN A 262 -8.99 -7.05 -6.25
CA GLN A 262 -8.59 -6.60 -7.57
C GLN A 262 -8.54 -7.84 -8.47
N CYS A 263 -9.49 -7.95 -9.40
CA CYS A 263 -9.60 -9.11 -10.29
C CYS A 263 -8.94 -8.87 -11.67
N PRO A 264 -8.52 -9.94 -12.38
CA PRO A 264 -8.56 -11.34 -11.96
C PRO A 264 -7.51 -11.68 -10.89
N LEU A 265 -7.83 -12.65 -10.03
CA LEU A 265 -6.87 -13.31 -9.13
C LEU A 265 -6.32 -14.55 -9.84
N THR A 266 -5.01 -14.76 -9.79
CA THR A 266 -4.32 -15.86 -10.49
C THR A 266 -3.54 -16.77 -9.53
N ALA A 267 -3.19 -16.26 -8.36
CA ALA A 267 -2.45 -16.99 -7.34
C ALA A 267 -2.98 -16.70 -5.93
N ALA A 268 -2.52 -17.49 -4.96
CA ALA A 268 -2.63 -17.17 -3.54
C ALA A 268 -1.26 -17.23 -2.86
N PHE A 269 -1.13 -16.48 -1.78
CA PHE A 269 -0.03 -16.64 -0.84
C PHE A 269 -0.49 -17.50 0.35
N ALA A 270 0.13 -18.65 0.55
CA ALA A 270 -0.14 -19.55 1.66
C ALA A 270 0.94 -19.39 2.73
N TYR A 271 0.57 -18.83 3.88
CA TYR A 271 1.48 -18.64 5.01
C TYR A 271 1.92 -20.00 5.56
N SER A 272 3.21 -20.12 5.88
CA SER A 272 3.80 -21.29 6.54
C SER A 272 4.03 -21.07 8.05
N GLY A 273 3.64 -19.90 8.57
CA GLY A 273 3.75 -19.50 9.96
C GLY A 273 3.39 -18.02 10.14
N GLU A 274 3.54 -17.52 11.35
CA GLU A 274 3.21 -16.12 11.70
C GLU A 274 4.14 -15.10 11.03
N CYS A 275 5.26 -15.57 10.49
CA CYS A 275 6.37 -14.72 10.06
C CYS A 275 6.40 -14.25 8.63
N GLY A 276 5.24 -14.25 7.97
CA GLY A 276 5.15 -13.85 6.57
C GLY A 276 5.91 -14.78 5.61
N GLY A 277 6.55 -15.84 6.10
CA GLY A 277 7.04 -16.94 5.29
C GLY A 277 5.87 -17.72 4.70
N GLY A 278 6.06 -18.24 3.50
CA GLY A 278 5.02 -18.97 2.80
C GLY A 278 5.37 -19.28 1.35
N ASP A 279 4.44 -19.94 0.68
CA ASP A 279 4.54 -20.31 -0.71
C ASP A 279 3.43 -19.65 -1.53
N TYR A 280 3.76 -19.32 -2.77
CA TYR A 280 2.73 -19.00 -3.75
C TYR A 280 2.16 -20.29 -4.32
N VAL A 281 0.84 -20.37 -4.43
CA VAL A 281 0.11 -21.49 -5.03
C VAL A 281 -0.83 -20.98 -6.10
N ALA A 282 -1.06 -21.79 -7.13
CA ALA A 282 -2.08 -21.48 -8.13
C ALA A 282 -3.48 -21.56 -7.49
N LEU A 283 -4.42 -20.75 -8.01
CA LEU A 283 -5.83 -20.90 -7.64
C LEU A 283 -6.44 -22.11 -8.34
N GLY A 284 -7.12 -22.96 -7.59
CA GLY A 284 -7.97 -24.02 -8.11
C GLY A 284 -9.38 -23.51 -8.46
N ALA A 285 -10.35 -24.42 -8.49
CA ALA A 285 -11.74 -24.07 -8.74
C ALA A 285 -12.28 -23.08 -7.69
N ARG A 286 -13.12 -22.12 -8.13
CA ARG A 286 -13.90 -21.26 -7.22
C ARG A 286 -14.84 -22.13 -6.40
N LEU A 287 -14.84 -21.91 -5.08
CA LEU A 287 -15.70 -22.60 -4.12
C LEU A 287 -16.95 -21.77 -3.86
N ASP A 288 -18.06 -22.43 -3.56
CA ASP A 288 -19.26 -21.78 -3.06
C ASP A 288 -19.03 -21.39 -1.59
N PRO A 289 -19.11 -20.10 -1.23
CA PRO A 289 -18.93 -19.68 0.15
C PRO A 289 -19.86 -20.36 1.16
N ALA A 290 -21.04 -20.81 0.74
CA ALA A 290 -21.97 -21.57 1.59
C ALA A 290 -21.49 -22.99 1.94
N THR A 291 -20.42 -23.46 1.30
CA THR A 291 -19.82 -24.78 1.53
C THR A 291 -18.53 -24.72 2.34
N LEU A 292 -18.15 -23.52 2.82
CA LEU A 292 -16.94 -23.33 3.60
C LEU A 292 -17.16 -23.72 5.06
N TRP A 293 -16.06 -24.10 5.69
CA TRP A 293 -16.01 -24.54 7.08
C TRP A 293 -14.96 -23.75 7.85
N GLN A 294 -15.12 -23.67 9.17
CA GLN A 294 -14.16 -23.03 10.06
C GLN A 294 -14.05 -23.84 11.36
N GLU A 295 -12.92 -23.73 12.05
CA GLU A 295 -12.79 -24.24 13.41
C GLU A 295 -13.42 -23.24 14.38
N ASP A 296 -14.29 -23.73 15.27
CA ASP A 296 -14.77 -22.93 16.40
C ASP A 296 -13.69 -22.82 17.50
N GLY A 297 -13.98 -22.05 18.56
CA GLY A 297 -13.04 -21.89 19.69
C GLY A 297 -12.74 -23.19 20.46
N SER A 298 -13.44 -24.28 20.19
CA SER A 298 -13.18 -25.62 20.74
C SER A 298 -12.40 -26.53 19.79
N GLY A 299 -12.04 -26.04 18.60
CA GLY A 299 -11.37 -26.81 17.55
C GLY A 299 -12.31 -27.72 16.75
N ARG A 300 -13.63 -27.60 16.92
CA ARG A 300 -14.59 -28.36 16.11
C ARG A 300 -14.80 -27.65 14.77
N CYS A 301 -14.78 -28.42 13.70
CA CYS A 301 -15.13 -27.91 12.38
C CYS A 301 -16.65 -27.72 12.25
N VAL A 302 -17.07 -26.49 11.96
CA VAL A 302 -18.45 -26.08 11.77
C VAL A 302 -18.61 -25.36 10.44
N GLY A 303 -19.83 -25.29 9.91
CA GLY A 303 -20.11 -24.47 8.72
C GLY A 303 -19.73 -23.02 8.99
N ALA A 304 -19.14 -22.35 8.01
CA ALA A 304 -18.84 -20.92 8.09
C ALA A 304 -20.13 -20.12 7.87
N ASP A 305 -21.10 -20.27 8.77
CA ASP A 305 -22.38 -19.55 8.71
C ASP A 305 -22.20 -18.04 9.02
N GLY A 306 -23.14 -17.22 8.55
CA GLY A 306 -23.43 -15.93 9.21
C GLY A 306 -22.58 -14.69 8.91
N GLY A 307 -21.71 -14.73 7.90
CA GLY A 307 -21.12 -13.47 7.36
C GLY A 307 -19.64 -13.52 7.05
N ALA A 308 -18.89 -14.46 7.63
CA ALA A 308 -17.49 -14.68 7.25
C ALA A 308 -17.37 -15.25 5.82
N GLY A 309 -18.28 -16.15 5.42
CA GLY A 309 -18.33 -16.71 4.07
C GLY A 309 -18.90 -15.75 3.01
N ALA A 310 -19.96 -15.00 3.33
CA ALA A 310 -20.74 -14.26 2.33
C ALA A 310 -19.98 -13.12 1.63
N SER A 311 -18.87 -12.65 2.21
CA SER A 311 -18.05 -11.54 1.69
C SER A 311 -16.66 -11.96 1.20
N VAL A 312 -16.41 -13.27 1.02
CA VAL A 312 -15.12 -13.77 0.53
C VAL A 312 -15.24 -14.42 -0.84
N LEU A 313 -14.21 -14.21 -1.66
CA LEU A 313 -13.91 -15.08 -2.80
C LEU A 313 -13.11 -16.26 -2.25
N ALA A 314 -13.59 -17.49 -2.48
CA ALA A 314 -12.92 -18.69 -2.03
C ALA A 314 -12.52 -19.59 -3.21
N PHE A 315 -11.34 -20.19 -3.11
CA PHE A 315 -10.78 -21.06 -4.14
C PHE A 315 -10.15 -22.30 -3.51
N ALA A 316 -10.24 -23.43 -4.22
CA ALA A 316 -9.47 -24.62 -3.88
C ALA A 316 -7.97 -24.34 -4.02
N ARG A 317 -7.14 -25.02 -3.23
CA ARG A 317 -5.68 -24.92 -3.33
C ARG A 317 -5.17 -25.65 -4.58
N GLY A 318 -4.47 -24.94 -5.44
CA GLY A 318 -3.74 -25.52 -6.59
C GLY A 318 -2.31 -25.94 -6.24
N PRO A 319 -1.50 -26.33 -7.25
CA PRO A 319 -0.08 -26.66 -7.06
C PRO A 319 0.74 -25.44 -6.58
N VAL A 320 1.84 -25.73 -5.88
CA VAL A 320 2.85 -24.72 -5.53
C VAL A 320 3.47 -24.16 -6.80
N ILE A 321 3.57 -22.83 -6.86
CA ILE A 321 4.27 -22.10 -7.92
C ILE A 321 5.74 -22.01 -7.50
N PRO A 322 6.67 -22.65 -8.24
CA PRO A 322 8.08 -22.60 -7.87
C PRO A 322 8.57 -21.16 -7.81
N ARG A 323 9.25 -20.79 -6.73
CA ARG A 323 9.74 -19.41 -6.55
C ARG A 323 10.66 -18.95 -7.68
N ALA A 324 11.47 -19.86 -8.22
CA ALA A 324 12.34 -19.59 -9.36
C ALA A 324 11.57 -19.23 -10.66
N SER A 325 10.27 -19.51 -10.72
CA SER A 325 9.43 -19.11 -11.85
C SER A 325 9.07 -17.63 -11.84
N PHE A 326 9.26 -16.90 -10.73
CA PHE A 326 9.08 -15.45 -10.66
C PHE A 326 10.35 -14.74 -11.14
N ALA A 327 10.18 -13.68 -11.93
CA ALA A 327 11.30 -12.87 -12.40
C ALA A 327 12.08 -12.28 -11.22
N GLU A 328 13.41 -12.30 -11.32
CA GLU A 328 14.28 -11.65 -10.36
C GLU A 328 14.02 -10.13 -10.34
N ALA A 329 14.02 -9.54 -9.15
CA ALA A 329 13.92 -8.11 -8.98
C ALA A 329 15.26 -7.57 -8.47
N VAL A 330 15.92 -6.76 -9.28
CA VAL A 330 17.18 -6.11 -8.89
C VAL A 330 16.83 -4.75 -8.28
N PRO A 331 17.26 -4.47 -7.04
CA PRO A 331 17.05 -3.16 -6.44
C PRO A 331 17.83 -2.10 -7.24
N THR A 332 17.18 -0.96 -7.43
CA THR A 332 17.71 0.18 -8.19
C THR A 332 17.46 1.45 -7.41
N GLU A 333 18.42 2.35 -7.45
CA GLU A 333 18.27 3.71 -6.92
C GLU A 333 18.22 4.73 -8.05
N ARG A 334 17.40 5.77 -7.86
CA ARG A 334 17.27 6.90 -8.79
C ARG A 334 17.44 8.22 -8.05
N GLY A 335 18.12 9.17 -8.70
CA GLY A 335 18.51 10.46 -8.11
C GLY A 335 20.01 10.53 -7.84
N ALA A 336 20.57 11.73 -7.87
CA ALA A 336 22.00 11.96 -7.63
C ALA A 336 22.29 12.56 -6.24
N GLY A 337 21.25 13.09 -5.59
CA GLY A 337 21.35 13.73 -4.27
C GLY A 337 21.46 12.77 -3.08
N ARG A 338 21.41 13.38 -1.89
CA ARG A 338 21.35 12.69 -0.59
C ARG A 338 20.12 11.79 -0.47
N VAL A 339 18.97 12.27 -0.94
CA VAL A 339 17.77 11.45 -1.00
C VAL A 339 17.66 10.88 -2.38
N ARG A 340 17.43 9.56 -2.45
CA ARG A 340 17.21 8.81 -3.67
C ARG A 340 15.86 8.11 -3.59
N LEU A 341 15.31 7.77 -4.74
CA LEU A 341 14.22 6.81 -4.83
C LEU A 341 14.82 5.42 -4.89
N HIS A 342 14.43 4.58 -3.94
CA HIS A 342 14.78 3.18 -3.88
C HIS A 342 13.59 2.34 -4.33
N GLY A 343 13.85 1.29 -5.10
CA GLY A 343 12.79 0.42 -5.64
C GLY A 343 13.34 -0.60 -6.63
N TYR A 344 12.50 -1.06 -7.56
CA TYR A 344 12.85 -2.12 -8.50
C TYR A 344 12.45 -1.75 -9.92
N ALA A 345 13.44 -1.57 -10.79
CA ALA A 345 13.30 -1.15 -12.19
C ALA A 345 12.52 0.18 -12.35
N PHE A 346 11.19 0.12 -12.36
CA PHE A 346 10.28 1.26 -12.49
C PHE A 346 9.36 1.45 -11.26
N ALA A 347 9.30 0.48 -10.36
CA ALA A 347 8.49 0.54 -9.15
C ALA A 347 9.33 1.15 -8.02
N PHE A 348 9.31 2.48 -7.94
CA PHE A 348 9.94 3.25 -6.86
C PHE A 348 8.88 3.65 -5.84
N ASP A 349 8.93 3.06 -4.64
CA ASP A 349 7.95 3.29 -3.58
C ASP A 349 8.53 4.04 -2.37
N THR A 350 9.85 4.00 -2.21
CA THR A 350 10.54 4.41 -0.99
C THR A 350 11.55 5.50 -1.28
N PHE A 351 11.51 6.59 -0.50
CA PHE A 351 12.63 7.52 -0.45
C PHE A 351 13.69 6.95 0.50
N TYR A 352 14.95 7.08 0.12
CA TYR A 352 16.08 6.54 0.84
C TYR A 352 17.12 7.65 1.05
N ASP A 353 17.43 7.96 2.31
CA ASP A 353 18.45 8.94 2.66
C ASP A 353 19.81 8.24 2.75
N THR A 354 20.69 8.51 1.79
CA THR A 354 22.00 7.87 1.72
C THR A 354 22.93 8.29 2.84
N ALA A 355 22.69 9.44 3.50
CA ALA A 355 23.53 9.87 4.62
C ALA A 355 23.20 9.08 5.89
N THR A 356 21.93 8.73 6.10
CA THR A 356 21.48 7.91 7.25
C THR A 356 21.40 6.43 6.91
N SER A 357 21.56 6.06 5.63
CA SER A 357 21.38 4.71 5.10
C SER A 357 20.02 4.10 5.47
N ALA A 358 18.97 4.93 5.52
CA ALA A 358 17.66 4.53 6.00
C ALA A 358 16.52 5.00 5.08
N PRO A 359 15.40 4.25 5.01
CA PRO A 359 14.16 4.72 4.41
C PRO A 359 13.65 5.99 5.11
N CYS A 360 13.20 6.95 4.32
CA CYS A 360 12.56 8.16 4.81
C CYS A 360 11.24 8.43 4.06
N ALA A 361 10.40 9.31 4.62
CA ALA A 361 9.18 9.78 3.98
C ALA A 361 8.99 11.28 4.24
N PRO A 362 8.34 12.02 3.32
CA PRO A 362 7.94 13.40 3.55
C PRO A 362 7.03 13.48 4.77
N MET A 363 7.47 14.17 5.82
CA MET A 363 6.69 14.39 7.04
C MET A 363 6.93 15.79 7.60
N PRO A 364 5.93 16.41 8.26
CA PRO A 364 6.13 17.66 8.99
C PRO A 364 7.13 17.45 10.12
N ALA A 365 8.18 18.27 10.13
CA ALA A 365 9.17 18.29 11.20
C ALA A 365 8.78 19.33 12.28
N ALA A 366 9.47 19.30 13.43
CA ALA A 366 9.18 20.17 14.56
C ALA A 366 9.42 21.67 14.26
N ASP A 367 10.19 21.98 13.21
CA ASP A 367 10.41 23.33 12.68
C ASP A 367 9.27 23.82 11.75
N GLY A 368 8.23 23.00 11.52
CA GLY A 368 7.13 23.28 10.62
C GLY A 368 7.42 23.00 9.14
N THR A 369 8.65 22.63 8.78
CA THR A 369 9.03 22.28 7.41
C THR A 369 8.76 20.80 7.15
N THR A 370 8.28 20.47 5.96
CA THR A 370 8.18 19.06 5.54
C THR A 370 9.56 18.57 5.08
N ARG A 371 10.05 17.47 5.64
CA ARG A 371 11.38 16.91 5.36
C ARG A 371 11.29 15.40 5.12
N CYS A 372 12.31 14.82 4.49
CA CYS A 372 12.42 13.35 4.43
C CYS A 372 12.90 12.83 5.79
N LEU A 373 11.96 12.43 6.65
CA LEU A 373 12.24 11.94 8.00
C LEU A 373 12.21 10.40 8.05
N PRO A 374 12.93 9.75 9.00
CA PRO A 374 12.90 8.30 9.15
C PRO A 374 11.47 7.75 9.26
N THR A 375 11.19 6.63 8.57
CA THR A 375 9.84 6.05 8.57
C THR A 375 9.48 5.42 9.93
N VAL A 376 10.47 4.92 10.67
CA VAL A 376 10.31 4.29 11.98
C VAL A 376 10.01 5.33 13.05
N SER A 377 8.86 5.17 13.73
CA SER A 377 8.46 6.03 14.85
C SER A 377 8.84 5.39 16.18
N ALA A 378 9.40 6.17 17.09
CA ALA A 378 9.46 5.82 18.51
C ALA A 378 8.23 6.35 19.24
N SER A 379 7.75 5.61 20.25
CA SER A 379 6.73 6.13 21.17
C SER A 379 7.38 7.08 22.17
N GLY A 380 6.83 8.29 22.32
CA GLY A 380 7.40 9.35 23.16
C GLY A 380 7.24 9.17 24.68
N VAL A 381 6.91 7.97 25.18
CA VAL A 381 6.55 7.74 26.59
C VAL A 381 7.66 7.09 27.43
N LEU A 382 8.75 6.65 26.80
CA LEU A 382 9.82 5.90 27.47
C LEU A 382 11.09 6.75 27.62
N PHE A 383 11.78 6.53 28.74
CA PHE A 383 13.00 7.24 29.11
C PHE A 383 14.10 6.28 29.58
N ALA A 384 15.36 6.68 29.36
CA ALA A 384 16.55 5.92 29.75
C ALA A 384 17.04 6.24 31.18
N ASP A 385 16.51 7.31 31.80
CA ASP A 385 16.99 7.81 33.09
C ASP A 385 15.86 7.98 34.14
N PRO A 386 16.19 7.89 35.45
CA PRO A 386 15.21 8.03 36.53
C PRO A 386 14.56 9.42 36.67
N ALA A 387 15.05 10.45 35.96
CA ALA A 387 14.41 11.76 35.95
C ALA A 387 13.45 11.94 34.76
N CYS A 388 13.32 10.93 33.87
CA CYS A 388 12.48 10.96 32.68
C CYS A 388 12.81 12.16 31.78
N THR A 389 14.11 12.34 31.49
CA THR A 389 14.65 13.46 30.71
C THR A 389 15.30 13.03 29.40
N ILE A 390 15.84 11.81 29.35
CA ILE A 390 16.50 11.21 28.19
C ILE A 390 15.53 10.23 27.55
N PRO A 391 15.00 10.49 26.35
CA PRO A 391 14.07 9.58 25.71
C PRO A 391 14.73 8.23 25.40
N ALA A 392 13.92 7.17 25.32
CA ALA A 392 14.38 5.83 25.01
C ALA A 392 13.46 5.14 23.99
N LEU A 393 14.03 4.17 23.27
CA LEU A 393 13.32 3.25 22.39
C LEU A 393 13.34 1.86 23.00
N GLU A 394 12.19 1.21 23.10
CA GLU A 394 12.12 -0.23 23.36
C GLU A 394 11.84 -0.96 22.06
N GLN A 395 12.80 -1.75 21.60
CA GLN A 395 12.65 -2.63 20.46
C GLN A 395 12.22 -4.00 20.94
N HIS A 396 10.96 -4.35 20.69
CA HIS A 396 10.44 -5.67 20.97
C HIS A 396 10.95 -6.69 19.96
N PRO A 397 11.18 -7.95 20.38
CA PRO A 397 11.36 -9.03 19.44
C PRO A 397 10.04 -9.18 18.68
N ASP A 398 10.12 -9.16 17.35
CA ASP A 398 9.03 -9.63 16.53
C ASP A 398 9.04 -11.18 16.63
N PRO A 399 7.89 -11.88 16.53
CA PRO A 399 7.85 -13.34 16.41
C PRO A 399 8.84 -13.92 15.38
N CYS A 400 9.29 -13.08 14.45
CA CYS A 400 10.17 -13.40 13.32
C CYS A 400 11.63 -13.03 13.55
N GLY A 401 11.97 -12.67 14.78
CA GLY A 401 13.29 -12.22 15.19
C GLY A 401 13.33 -10.72 15.40
N LEU A 402 14.50 -10.21 15.77
CA LEU A 402 14.67 -8.76 15.89
C LEU A 402 14.88 -8.17 14.51
N ALA A 403 14.01 -7.24 14.13
CA ALA A 403 14.28 -6.35 13.00
C ALA A 403 15.64 -5.65 13.22
N PRO A 404 16.37 -5.29 12.15
CA PRO A 404 17.58 -4.48 12.27
C PRO A 404 17.28 -3.22 13.10
N LEU A 405 18.19 -2.88 14.03
CA LEU A 405 18.07 -1.66 14.83
C LEU A 405 18.10 -0.45 13.89
N PRO A 406 17.05 0.39 13.83
CA PRO A 406 17.09 1.60 13.04
C PRO A 406 18.16 2.54 13.60
N ALA A 407 18.99 3.14 12.74
CA ALA A 407 19.95 4.16 13.17
C ALA A 407 19.25 5.45 13.64
N PHE A 408 18.09 5.75 13.06
CA PHE A 408 17.29 6.93 13.39
C PHE A 408 15.81 6.59 13.52
N VAL A 409 15.15 7.25 14.47
CA VAL A 409 13.70 7.17 14.69
C VAL A 409 13.10 8.56 14.81
N ARG A 410 11.79 8.69 14.59
CA ARG A 410 11.06 9.95 14.76
C ARG A 410 10.07 9.92 15.93
N SER A 411 9.80 11.08 16.51
CA SER A 411 8.70 11.27 17.47
C SER A 411 8.24 12.72 17.44
N SER A 412 6.95 12.96 17.19
CA SER A 412 6.33 14.30 17.14
C SER A 412 7.10 15.33 16.30
N GLY A 413 7.52 14.95 15.09
CA GLY A 413 8.28 15.82 14.16
C GLY A 413 9.77 16.00 14.51
N ARG A 414 10.26 15.43 15.62
CA ARG A 414 11.69 15.42 16.00
C ARG A 414 12.33 14.12 15.53
N VAL A 415 13.65 14.16 15.33
CA VAL A 415 14.45 12.98 14.94
C VAL A 415 15.46 12.67 16.03
N PHE A 416 15.65 11.38 16.29
CA PHE A 416 16.58 10.87 17.27
C PHE A 416 17.49 9.82 16.64
N GLU A 417 18.78 9.92 16.93
CA GLU A 417 19.74 8.85 16.71
C GLU A 417 19.57 7.78 17.80
N VAL A 418 19.57 6.51 17.40
CA VAL A 418 19.49 5.37 18.31
C VAL A 418 20.90 4.95 18.68
N THR A 419 21.26 5.10 19.96
CA THR A 419 22.64 4.91 20.42
C THR A 419 22.75 3.73 21.39
N ASP A 420 23.22 3.96 22.62
CA ASP A 420 23.63 2.93 23.57
C ASP A 420 22.44 2.09 24.08
N GLU A 421 22.67 0.79 24.28
CA GLU A 421 21.69 -0.09 24.92
C GLU A 421 21.62 0.18 26.44
N VAL A 422 20.40 0.26 26.98
CA VAL A 422 20.14 0.49 28.41
C VAL A 422 19.46 -0.71 29.06
N LYS A 423 19.74 -0.91 30.35
CA LYS A 423 19.22 -2.05 31.13
C LYS A 423 17.92 -1.75 31.88
N ALA A 424 17.47 -0.50 31.86
CA ALA A 424 16.26 -0.07 32.54
C ALA A 424 15.58 1.01 31.70
N LEU A 425 14.25 0.95 31.68
CA LEU A 425 13.40 1.99 31.13
C LEU A 425 12.67 2.69 32.27
N PHE A 426 12.20 3.89 31.98
CA PHE A 426 11.38 4.68 32.88
C PHE A 426 10.20 5.27 32.13
N GLU A 427 9.08 5.44 32.81
CA GLU A 427 7.85 6.01 32.27
C GLU A 427 7.37 7.13 33.21
N ARG A 428 6.85 8.20 32.62
CA ARG A 428 6.34 9.34 33.38
C ARG A 428 4.92 9.04 33.87
N ASP A 429 4.74 9.00 35.19
CA ASP A 429 3.45 8.87 35.85
C ASP A 429 3.15 10.16 36.63
N GLY A 430 2.39 11.05 35.99
CA GLY A 430 2.13 12.40 36.47
C GLY A 430 3.43 13.21 36.60
N ALA A 431 3.74 13.66 37.82
CA ALA A 431 4.98 14.36 38.13
C ALA A 431 6.14 13.42 38.52
N SER A 432 5.89 12.11 38.59
CA SER A 432 6.88 11.12 39.00
C SER A 432 7.43 10.36 37.79
N CYS A 433 8.67 9.86 37.92
CA CYS A 433 9.29 8.98 36.95
C CYS A 433 9.42 7.60 37.58
N ARG A 434 8.75 6.59 37.02
CA ARG A 434 8.72 5.23 37.56
C ARG A 434 9.57 4.31 36.70
N ARG A 435 10.39 3.49 37.35
CA ARG A 435 11.15 2.45 36.67
C ARG A 435 10.18 1.42 36.09
N ARG A 436 10.37 1.10 34.82
CA ARG A 436 9.70 0.05 34.08
C ARG A 436 10.72 -1.02 33.69
N ALA A 437 10.37 -2.29 33.87
CA ALA A 437 11.20 -3.38 33.38
C ALA A 437 11.18 -3.39 31.85
N VAL A 438 12.33 -3.67 31.23
CA VAL A 438 12.37 -3.98 29.79
C VAL A 438 11.60 -5.28 29.60
N SER A 439 10.72 -5.29 28.60
CA SER A 439 9.88 -6.44 28.28
C SER A 439 10.75 -7.65 27.96
N ALA A 440 10.28 -8.85 28.30
CA ALA A 440 11.05 -10.06 28.09
C ALA A 440 11.45 -10.21 26.60
N GLY A 441 12.75 -10.34 26.34
CA GLY A 441 13.32 -10.44 24.98
C GLY A 441 13.47 -9.12 24.23
N ALA A 442 12.97 -8.00 24.76
CA ALA A 442 13.16 -6.67 24.18
C ALA A 442 14.55 -6.10 24.50
N ARG A 443 14.99 -5.17 23.66
CA ARG A 443 16.20 -4.36 23.86
C ARG A 443 15.79 -2.91 23.99
N ALA A 444 16.45 -2.16 24.85
CA ALA A 444 16.14 -0.76 25.09
C ALA A 444 17.35 0.10 24.74
N TYR A 445 17.14 1.25 24.11
CA TYR A 445 18.22 2.12 23.62
C TYR A 445 17.99 3.57 24.00
N VAL A 446 19.08 4.31 24.21
CA VAL A 446 19.06 5.76 24.35
C VAL A 446 18.70 6.40 23.01
N LEU A 447 17.90 7.46 23.07
CA LEU A 447 17.60 8.32 21.93
C LEU A 447 18.25 9.69 22.14
N VAL A 448 19.14 10.06 21.22
CA VAL A 448 19.79 11.37 21.20
C VAL A 448 19.13 12.21 20.11
N GLU A 449 18.52 13.33 20.48
CA GLU A 449 17.94 14.23 19.47
C GLU A 449 19.04 14.78 18.56
N VAL A 450 18.75 14.80 17.26
CA VAL A 450 19.65 15.34 16.23
C VAL A 450 19.03 16.56 15.56
N ASP A 451 19.89 17.41 15.00
CA ASP A 451 19.46 18.56 14.20
C ASP A 451 18.65 18.10 12.97
N LEU A 452 17.61 18.86 12.63
CA LEU A 452 16.77 18.64 11.46
C LEU A 452 17.41 19.22 10.18
N GLU A 453 18.33 20.19 10.28
CA GLU A 453 18.99 20.84 9.14
C GLU A 453 19.56 19.83 8.12
N PRO A 454 20.21 18.72 8.53
CA PRO A 454 20.74 17.75 7.58
C PRO A 454 19.64 17.05 6.76
N PHE A 455 18.43 16.85 7.29
CA PHE A 455 17.38 16.12 6.58
C PHE A 455 16.81 16.94 5.44
N ALA A 456 16.83 16.38 4.23
CA ALA A 456 16.47 17.09 3.01
C ALA A 456 15.01 17.59 3.07
N PRO A 457 14.75 18.86 2.71
CA PRO A 457 13.39 19.37 2.62
C PRO A 457 12.63 18.62 1.52
N ALA A 458 11.33 18.46 1.73
CA ALA A 458 10.42 17.84 0.79
C ALA A 458 9.25 18.78 0.53
N THR A 459 8.92 18.97 -0.74
CA THR A 459 7.85 19.87 -1.19
C THR A 459 6.93 19.12 -2.14
N THR A 460 5.63 19.41 -2.09
CA THR A 460 4.72 18.99 -3.15
C THR A 460 4.85 19.93 -4.34
N ARG A 461 4.68 19.38 -5.54
CA ARG A 461 4.68 20.13 -6.79
C ARG A 461 3.63 19.56 -7.73
N GLU A 462 2.85 20.46 -8.33
CA GLU A 462 1.97 20.13 -9.45
C GLU A 462 2.80 20.09 -10.76
N LEU A 463 2.61 19.04 -11.57
CA LEU A 463 3.31 18.81 -12.84
C LEU A 463 2.60 19.39 -14.06
#